data_AF-A0A2I0VZ55-F1
#
_entry.id   AF-A0A2I0VZ55-F1
#
_cell.length_a   1.000
_cell.length_b   1.000
_cell.length_c   1.000
_cell.angle_alpha   90.00
_cell.angle_beta   90.00
_cell.angle_gamma   90.00
#
_symmetry.space_group_name_H-M   'P 1'
#
loop_
_entity.id
_entity.type
_entity.pdbx_description
1 polymer ?
#
loop_
_entity_poly.entity_id
_entity_poly.type
_entity_poly.pdbx_seq_one_letter_code
_entity_poly.pdbx_strand_id
1 'polypeptide(L)' 'MRKIRDILLTLNFRISHIYREGNMCADWLAKKGAHLVEYEEIDILNLDIFFKGMILVDKVALPNFRHG' A
#
# COMPACT_ATOMS: atom_id res chain seq x y z
N MET A 1 -8.04 1.64 -17.67
CA MET A 1 -8.94 2.66 -17.10
C MET A 1 -10.41 2.25 -17.09
N ARG A 2 -11.05 1.89 -18.22
CA ARG A 2 -12.47 1.49 -18.24
C ARG A 2 -12.81 0.37 -17.23
N LYS A 3 -12.03 -0.71 -17.22
CA LYS A 3 -12.20 -1.84 -16.28
C LYS A 3 -12.23 -1.43 -14.79
N ILE A 4 -11.33 -0.53 -14.37
CA ILE A 4 -11.28 -0.08 -12.96
C ILE A 4 -12.53 0.72 -12.62
N ARG A 5 -12.94 1.63 -13.52
CA ARG A 5 -14.15 2.42 -13.35
C ARG A 5 -15.38 1.51 -13.25
N ASP A 6 -15.49 0.52 -14.12
CA ASP A 6 -16.63 -0.41 -14.14
C ASP A 6 -16.74 -1.20 -12.83
N ILE A 7 -15.60 -1.66 -12.27
CA ILE A 7 -15.55 -2.33 -10.95
C ILE A 7 -15.89 -1.35 -9.82
N LEU A 8 -15.38 -0.12 -9.85
CA LEU A 8 -15.69 0.87 -8.81
C LEU A 8 -17.18 1.17 -8.78
N LEU A 9 -17.86 1.21 -9.92
CA LEU A 9 -19.32 1.42 -9.98
C LEU A 9 -20.14 0.29 -9.34
N THR A 10 -19.56 -0.90 -9.15
CA THR A 10 -20.21 -2.00 -8.42
C THR A 10 -19.96 -1.96 -6.91
N LEU A 11 -19.19 -0.99 -6.41
CA LEU A 11 -18.82 -0.85 -5.00
C LEU A 11 -19.39 0.46 -4.43
N ASN A 12 -19.71 0.48 -3.14
CA ASN A 12 -19.92 1.73 -2.44
C ASN A 12 -18.56 2.26 -1.98
N PHE A 13 -18.04 3.31 -2.64
CA PHE A 13 -16.69 3.81 -2.40
C PHE A 13 -16.64 5.33 -2.22
N ARG A 14 -15.57 5.79 -1.56
CA ARG A 14 -15.17 7.20 -1.47
C ARG A 14 -13.72 7.31 -1.95
N ILE A 15 -13.45 8.30 -2.79
CA ILE A 15 -12.07 8.65 -3.19
C ILE A 15 -11.64 9.85 -2.36
N SER A 16 -10.46 9.78 -1.76
CA SER A 16 -9.79 10.89 -1.11
C SER A 16 -8.34 10.96 -1.55
N HIS A 17 -7.79 12.17 -1.64
CA HIS A 17 -6.37 12.37 -1.85
C HIS A 17 -5.62 12.21 -0.52
N ILE A 18 -4.48 11.53 -0.55
CA ILE A 18 -3.56 11.41 0.59
C ILE A 18 -2.16 11.85 0.17
N TYR A 19 -1.37 12.31 1.13
CA TYR A 19 0.04 12.62 0.90
C TYR A 19 0.82 11.34 0.55
N ARG A 20 1.89 11.48 -0.24
CA ARG A 20 2.70 10.35 -0.68
C ARG A 20 3.28 9.56 0.49
N GLU A 21 3.65 10.27 1.54
CA GLU A 21 4.16 9.75 2.80
C GLU A 21 3.13 8.88 3.51
N GLY A 22 1.84 9.14 3.33
CA GLY A 22 0.74 8.31 3.85
C GLY A 22 0.41 7.11 2.95
N ASN A 23 1.12 6.92 1.84
CA ASN A 23 0.88 5.83 0.88
C ASN A 23 2.06 4.85 0.77
N MET A 24 3.00 4.88 1.71
CA MET A 24 4.26 4.12 1.60
C MET A 24 4.06 2.60 1.58
N CYS A 25 3.10 2.06 2.33
CA CYS A 25 2.81 0.63 2.30
C CYS A 25 2.33 0.19 0.91
N ALA A 26 1.44 0.97 0.27
CA ALA A 26 1.00 0.70 -1.09
C ALA A 26 2.14 0.83 -2.11
N ASP A 27 2.99 1.85 -1.97
CA ASP A 27 4.20 2.02 -2.81
C ASP A 27 5.16 0.82 -2.68
N TRP A 28 5.38 0.31 -1.46
CA TRP A 28 6.23 -0.86 -1.23
C TRP A 28 5.65 -2.12 -1.87
N LEU A 29 4.35 -2.37 -1.67
CA LEU A 29 3.65 -3.52 -2.27
C LEU A 29 3.67 -3.45 -3.80
N ALA A 30 3.44 -2.28 -4.38
CA ALA A 30 3.49 -2.09 -5.82
C ALA A 30 4.89 -2.35 -6.39
N LYS A 31 5.94 -1.91 -5.71
CA LYS A 31 7.33 -2.20 -6.11
C LYS A 31 7.65 -3.68 -6.01
N LYS A 32 7.30 -4.33 -4.90
CA LYS A 32 7.51 -5.77 -4.74
C LYS A 32 6.77 -6.54 -5.85
N GLY A 33 5.48 -6.24 -6.05
CA GLY A 33 4.65 -6.87 -7.07
C GLY A 33 5.14 -6.63 -8.50
N ALA A 34 5.74 -5.48 -8.81
CA ALA A 34 6.30 -5.20 -10.13
C ALA A 34 7.48 -6.13 -10.50
N HIS A 35 8.12 -6.76 -9.52
CA HIS A 35 9.20 -7.73 -9.72
C HIS A 35 8.74 -9.18 -9.62
N LEU A 36 7.47 -9.43 -9.28
CA LEU A 36 6.93 -10.78 -9.21
C LEU A 36 6.51 -11.27 -10.60
N VAL A 37 6.92 -12.48 -10.95
CA VAL A 37 6.49 -13.17 -12.18
C VAL A 37 5.08 -13.74 -12.00
N GLU A 38 4.73 -14.11 -10.77
CA GLU A 38 3.46 -14.75 -10.40
C GLU A 38 2.88 -14.14 -9.11
N TYR A 39 1.99 -14.87 -8.44
CA TYR A 39 1.39 -14.45 -7.18
C TYR A 39 2.25 -14.87 -5.98
N GLU A 40 2.39 -13.96 -5.02
CA GLU A 40 2.99 -14.26 -3.70
C GLU A 40 2.00 -13.84 -2.61
N GLU A 41 1.67 -14.77 -1.72
CA GLU A 41 0.95 -14.47 -0.49
C GLU A 41 1.94 -14.03 0.59
N ILE A 42 1.67 -12.91 1.23
CA ILE A 42 2.53 -12.37 2.28
C ILE A 42 2.05 -12.89 3.64
N ASP A 43 2.90 -13.67 4.32
CA ASP A 43 2.67 -14.08 5.70
C ASP A 43 2.90 -12.91 6.67
N ILE A 44 1.85 -12.54 7.41
CA ILE A 44 1.86 -11.44 8.37
C ILE A 44 2.77 -11.75 9.58
N LEU A 45 2.97 -13.03 9.90
CA LEU A 45 3.86 -13.46 10.98
C LEU A 45 5.34 -13.35 10.60
N ASN A 46 5.64 -13.36 9.29
CA ASN A 46 7.00 -13.38 8.76
C ASN A 46 7.25 -12.24 7.75
N LEU A 47 6.77 -11.05 8.08
CA LEU A 47 6.95 -9.85 7.26
C LEU A 47 8.41 -9.39 7.23
N ASP A 48 8.82 -8.87 6.08
CA ASP A 48 10.02 -8.05 5.97
C ASP A 48 10.01 -6.95 7.05
N ILE A 49 11.14 -6.79 7.75
CA ILE A 49 11.23 -5.93 8.93
C ILE A 49 10.93 -4.46 8.60
N PHE A 50 11.31 -4.00 7.40
CA PHE A 50 11.02 -2.64 6.97
C PHE A 50 9.54 -2.49 6.65
N PHE A 51 8.93 -3.47 5.97
CA PHE A 51 7.50 -3.45 5.67
C PHE A 51 6.65 -3.49 6.94
N LYS A 52 7.03 -4.32 7.92
CA LYS A 52 6.40 -4.36 9.25
C LYS A 52 6.49 -3.01 9.96
N GLY A 53 7.66 -2.37 9.92
CA GLY A 53 7.85 -1.02 10.47
C GLY A 53 6.93 0.02 9.81
N MET A 54 6.82 -0.01 8.48
CA MET A 54 5.94 0.91 7.75
C MET A 54 4.47 0.71 8.10
N ILE A 55 3.98 -0.52 8.21
CA ILE A 55 2.60 -0.82 8.65
C ILE A 55 2.34 -0.28 10.05
N LEU A 56 3.30 -0.44 10.96
CA LEU A 56 3.16 0.07 12.32
C LEU A 56 3.03 1.60 12.33
N VAL A 57 3.90 2.31 11.60
CA VAL A 57 3.88 3.77 11.49
C VAL A 57 2.58 4.27 10.86
N ASP A 58 2.13 3.61 9.78
CA ASP A 58 0.86 3.91 9.12
C ASP A 58 -0.34 3.73 10.06
N LYS A 59 -0.38 2.62 10.80
CA LYS A 59 -1.45 2.30 11.76
C LYS A 59 -1.57 3.33 12.89
N VAL A 60 -0.47 3.91 13.34
CA VAL A 60 -0.48 4.94 14.39
C VAL A 60 -0.56 6.36 13.83
N ALA A 61 -0.77 6.52 12.52
CA ALA A 61 -0.85 7.78 11.80
C ALA A 61 0.36 8.71 12.09
N LEU A 62 1.53 8.11 12.34
CA LEU A 62 2.74 8.88 12.58
C LEU A 62 3.26 9.45 11.26
N PRO A 63 3.70 10.73 11.24
CA PRO A 63 4.31 11.30 10.06
C PRO A 63 5.58 10.53 9.72
N ASN A 64 5.67 10.05 8.48
CA ASN A 64 6.91 9.43 8.00
C ASN A 64 8.00 10.48 7.87
N PHE A 65 9.06 10.35 8.67
CA PHE A 65 10.26 11.18 8.55
C PHE A 65 11.07 10.76 7.31
N ARG A 66 10.69 11.26 6.13
CA ARG A 66 11.64 11.40 5.03
C ARG A 66 12.25 12.79 5.14
N HIS A 67 13.40 12.90 5.80
CA HIS A 67 14.28 14.05 5.54
C HIS A 67 14.64 14.00 4.05
N GLY A 68 14.31 15.07 3.34
CA GLY A 68 14.75 15.28 1.96
C GLY A 68 16.24 15.55 1.89
#